data_AF-A0A3E3DDA1-F1
#
_entry.id   AF-A0A3E3DDA1-F1
#
_cell.length_a   1.000
_cell.length_b   1.000
_cell.length_c   1.000
_cell.angle_alpha   90.00
_cell.angle_beta   90.00
_cell.angle_gamma   90.00
#
_symmetry.space_group_name_H-M   'P 1'
#
loop_
_entity.id
_entity.type
_entity.pdbx_description
1 polymer ?
#
loop_
_entity_poly.entity_id
_entity_poly.type
_entity_poly.pdbx_seq_one_letter_code
_entity_poly.pdbx_strand_id
1 'polypeptide(L)'
;MFEETINKLYSKVLTDNERYFRIAVIKADLDGMGQLFEGINSFEQYKRISEILSKYICLDSLAATTEAFKKTDDDFKLYPLYIAGDDILFAVPASYIVTGVNLCKVILREINDELEIEADYEEKFTISMSIGIEFTINREPIRYYYERVQRQLECAKITDSEGLKSMQPHIRICMNQYVFFDCIDKDAKPQSWSHFIHDLKILKSAESEGFKVHHFMYGLLSKITDPAVREHKLKYSNAVFYHLIPSYFESKSKLGEGELLLIDLLLKQVVEKKGRSSVIKFYDKDGRVKEKFEQYIRLLLLFSDERFHLTDHIPDYDVSNFDIQKKNIRTNVFNRVLRYLYQESLFNSVTSGAVDSDQIKKMRDLFVIDTKYKNQSGKDVQVYQTLRLSKSLLHQMKSLGADPDLDAKLIQLNVLKTKEKYEVSVETRKAGCKPPPSLYFDEKRFLDIAKSTNLWKEDYIDTLLIFNALNDQLIKYKILYPTTKNKKDGGVTKHGKNRYKNNDKNKPVYR
;
A
#
# COMPACT_ATOMS: atom_id res chain seq x y z
N MET A 1 23.68 12.33 27.15
CA MET A 1 24.90 11.57 26.94
C MET A 1 24.65 10.42 25.96
N PHE A 2 25.44 10.38 24.89
CA PHE A 2 25.43 9.26 23.94
C PHE A 2 25.96 7.98 24.56
N GLU A 3 25.73 6.86 23.87
CA GLU A 3 26.44 5.62 24.20
C GLU A 3 27.93 5.73 23.81
N GLU A 4 28.82 5.29 24.68
CA GLU A 4 30.27 5.35 24.43
C GLU A 4 30.74 4.38 23.34
N THR A 5 29.97 3.32 23.09
CA THR A 5 30.28 2.34 22.04
C THR A 5 29.00 1.88 21.38
N ILE A 6 29.07 1.56 20.08
CA ILE A 6 27.93 1.01 19.32
C ILE A 6 27.37 -0.29 19.93
N ASN A 7 28.21 -1.04 20.67
CA ASN A 7 27.81 -2.23 21.41
C ASN A 7 26.85 -1.96 22.56
N LYS A 8 26.88 -0.75 23.15
CA LYS A 8 25.97 -0.37 24.24
C LYS A 8 24.55 -0.02 23.77
N LEU A 9 24.32 0.08 22.45
CA LEU A 9 22.97 0.14 21.88
C LEU A 9 22.16 -1.14 22.19
N TYR A 10 22.83 -2.22 22.58
CA TYR A 10 22.17 -3.43 23.05
C TYR A 10 21.31 -3.17 24.30
N SER A 11 20.11 -3.75 24.34
CA SER A 11 19.25 -3.78 25.53
C SER A 11 19.52 -5.04 26.35
N LYS A 12 19.61 -4.90 27.68
CA LYS A 12 19.74 -6.04 28.61
C LYS A 12 18.52 -6.97 28.59
N VAL A 13 17.37 -6.53 28.08
CA VAL A 13 16.16 -7.34 27.93
C VAL A 13 16.31 -8.38 26.80
N LEU A 14 17.27 -8.21 25.89
CA LEU A 14 17.55 -9.12 24.77
C LEU A 14 18.60 -10.20 25.09
N THR A 15 18.93 -10.40 26.37
CA THR A 15 20.08 -11.17 26.91
C THR A 15 20.18 -12.60 26.41
N ASP A 16 19.06 -13.23 26.06
CA ASP A 16 19.06 -14.61 25.55
C ASP A 16 19.49 -14.75 24.08
N ASN A 17 19.79 -13.65 23.37
CA ASN A 17 20.05 -13.69 21.92
C ASN A 17 21.08 -12.65 21.40
N GLU A 18 22.26 -12.55 22.03
CA GLU A 18 23.37 -11.67 21.57
C GLU A 18 23.72 -11.79 20.07
N ARG A 19 23.54 -12.96 19.44
CA ARG A 19 23.81 -13.19 18.00
C ARG A 19 22.81 -12.50 17.06
N TYR A 20 21.68 -12.04 17.59
CA TYR A 20 20.55 -11.52 16.79
C TYR A 20 20.26 -10.04 17.03
N PHE A 21 21.07 -9.34 17.83
CA PHE A 21 20.94 -7.89 17.95
C PHE A 21 21.16 -7.22 16.59
N ARG A 22 20.23 -6.34 16.23
CA ARG A 22 20.26 -5.56 15.00
C ARG A 22 20.23 -4.09 15.36
N ILE A 23 21.13 -3.34 14.75
CA ILE A 23 21.11 -1.88 14.79
C ILE A 23 20.56 -1.38 13.47
N ALA A 24 19.95 -0.21 13.52
CA ALA A 24 19.65 0.59 12.35
C ALA A 24 20.70 1.69 12.24
N VAL A 25 21.39 1.72 11.10
CA VAL A 25 22.30 2.80 10.74
C VAL A 25 21.53 3.79 9.91
N ILE A 26 21.53 5.05 10.33
CA ILE A 26 20.79 6.15 9.73
C ILE A 26 21.79 7.16 9.21
N LYS A 27 21.74 7.45 7.90
CA LYS A 27 22.47 8.55 7.28
C LYS A 27 21.46 9.55 6.75
N ALA A 28 21.56 10.80 7.17
CA ALA A 28 20.76 11.90 6.70
C ALA A 28 21.65 12.97 6.06
N ASP A 29 21.11 13.66 5.07
CA ASP A 29 21.80 14.69 4.30
C ASP A 29 20.81 15.79 3.92
N LEU A 30 21.23 17.05 4.03
CA LEU A 30 20.41 18.20 3.69
C LEU A 30 20.35 18.44 2.18
N ASP A 31 19.14 18.40 1.64
CA ASP A 31 18.87 18.64 0.24
C ASP A 31 18.76 20.15 -0.05
N GLY A 32 19.31 20.57 -1.20
CA GLY A 32 19.18 21.96 -1.69
C GLY A 32 20.24 22.92 -1.18
N MET A 33 21.22 22.43 -0.41
CA MET A 33 22.33 23.23 0.14
C MET A 33 23.11 24.02 -0.93
N GLY A 34 23.47 23.38 -2.05
CA GLY A 34 24.17 24.06 -3.16
C GLY A 34 23.35 25.21 -3.75
N GLN A 35 22.05 24.99 -3.99
CA GLN A 35 21.14 26.02 -4.50
C GLN A 35 20.96 27.17 -3.51
N LEU A 36 20.88 26.86 -2.22
CA LEU A 36 20.82 27.84 -1.15
C LEU A 36 22.03 28.76 -1.19
N PHE A 37 23.25 28.21 -1.23
CA PHE A 37 24.47 29.01 -1.22
C PHE A 37 24.73 29.76 -2.55
N GLU A 38 24.36 29.19 -3.70
CA GLU A 38 24.42 29.88 -4.99
C GLU A 38 23.53 31.13 -5.04
N GLY A 39 22.40 31.13 -4.31
CA GLY A 39 21.48 32.27 -4.26
C GLY A 39 21.90 33.41 -3.33
N ILE A 40 22.97 33.23 -2.54
CA ILE A 40 23.40 34.22 -1.55
C ILE A 40 24.34 35.25 -2.20
N ASN A 41 23.93 36.52 -2.17
CA ASN A 41 24.68 37.62 -2.77
C ASN A 41 25.47 38.46 -1.74
N SER A 42 25.39 38.15 -0.43
CA SER A 42 26.10 38.89 0.61
C SER A 42 26.87 37.99 1.57
N PHE A 43 28.06 38.44 1.96
CA PHE A 43 28.91 37.72 2.91
C PHE A 43 28.25 37.55 4.29
N GLU A 44 27.52 38.57 4.76
CA GLU A 44 26.86 38.50 6.07
C GLU A 44 25.73 37.46 6.08
N GLN A 45 24.94 37.39 5.01
CA GLN A 45 23.91 36.36 4.85
C GLN A 45 24.54 34.96 4.75
N TYR A 46 25.65 34.82 4.00
CA TYR A 46 26.40 33.57 3.90
C TYR A 46 26.87 33.10 5.28
N LYS A 47 27.51 34.01 6.03
CA LYS A 47 28.04 33.73 7.36
C LYS A 47 26.93 33.32 8.31
N ARG A 48 25.81 34.03 8.32
CA ARG A 48 24.68 33.74 9.22
C ARG A 48 24.03 32.38 8.92
N ILE A 49 23.79 32.07 7.64
CA ILE A 49 23.28 30.75 7.23
C ILE A 49 24.27 29.64 7.62
N SER A 50 25.57 29.85 7.39
CA SER A 50 26.60 28.89 7.80
C SER A 50 26.65 28.69 9.33
N GLU A 51 26.43 29.74 10.11
CA GLU A 51 26.37 29.69 11.58
C GLU A 51 25.14 28.91 12.07
N ILE A 52 23.96 29.13 11.47
CA ILE A 52 22.74 28.37 11.77
C ILE A 52 22.96 26.88 11.52
N LEU A 53 23.53 26.52 10.36
CA LEU A 53 23.77 25.12 10.03
C LEU A 53 24.79 24.49 10.97
N SER A 54 25.87 25.19 11.29
CA SER A 54 26.90 24.70 12.23
C SER A 54 26.37 24.55 13.67
N LYS A 55 25.42 25.38 14.06
CA LYS A 55 24.74 25.29 15.36
C LYS A 55 23.96 23.99 15.47
N TYR A 56 23.25 23.57 14.43
CA TYR A 56 22.37 22.39 14.47
C TYR A 56 23.03 21.09 14.01
N ILE A 57 23.97 21.15 13.07
CA ILE A 57 24.68 19.98 12.49
C ILE A 57 26.01 19.80 13.21
N CYS A 58 25.92 19.55 14.51
CA CYS A 58 27.09 19.28 15.36
C CYS A 58 26.75 18.26 16.44
N LEU A 59 27.79 17.66 17.05
CA LEU A 59 27.62 16.65 18.10
C LEU A 59 26.87 17.20 19.32
N ASP A 60 27.06 18.45 19.68
CA ASP A 60 26.43 19.07 20.85
C ASP A 60 24.92 19.22 20.66
N SER A 61 24.50 19.70 19.49
CA SER A 61 23.08 19.78 19.10
C SER A 61 22.46 18.38 19.07
N LEU A 62 23.10 17.43 18.38
CA LEU A 62 22.64 16.04 18.34
C LEU A 62 22.50 15.44 19.75
N ALA A 63 23.41 15.77 20.67
CA ALA A 63 23.39 15.31 22.05
C ALA A 63 22.21 15.93 22.82
N ALA A 64 22.00 17.23 22.68
CA ALA A 64 20.89 17.95 23.30
C ALA A 64 19.53 17.42 22.82
N THR A 65 19.36 17.23 21.50
CA THR A 65 18.15 16.64 20.93
C THR A 65 17.95 15.22 21.44
N THR A 66 19.00 14.39 21.45
CA THR A 66 18.93 13.01 21.98
C THR A 66 18.50 12.98 23.44
N GLU A 67 19.02 13.87 24.29
CA GLU A 67 18.62 13.99 25.68
C GLU A 67 17.15 14.39 25.86
N ALA A 68 16.63 15.25 24.97
CA ALA A 68 15.21 15.60 24.99
C ALA A 68 14.31 14.38 24.71
N PHE A 69 14.70 13.51 23.77
CA PHE A 69 14.00 12.25 23.53
C PHE A 69 14.14 11.25 24.68
N LYS A 70 15.33 11.16 25.31
CA LYS A 70 15.56 10.30 26.47
C LYS A 70 14.66 10.66 27.66
N LYS A 71 14.35 11.94 27.87
CA LYS A 71 13.38 12.35 28.92
C LYS A 71 11.97 11.78 28.73
N THR A 72 11.63 11.37 27.51
CA THR A 72 10.33 10.76 27.19
C THR A 72 10.42 9.24 27.16
N ASP A 73 11.57 8.69 26.76
CA ASP A 73 11.85 7.26 26.68
C ASP A 73 13.30 7.01 27.12
N ASP A 74 13.48 6.67 28.41
CA ASP A 74 14.80 6.48 29.05
C ASP A 74 15.62 5.36 28.39
N ASP A 75 14.96 4.43 27.69
CA ASP A 75 15.58 3.30 27.00
C ASP A 75 16.10 3.68 25.59
N PHE A 76 15.78 4.89 25.10
CA PHE A 76 16.29 5.36 23.81
C PHE A 76 17.82 5.55 23.85
N LYS A 77 18.52 4.85 22.95
CA LYS A 77 19.97 4.92 22.83
C LYS A 77 20.39 5.33 21.42
N LEU A 78 21.44 6.13 21.34
CA LEU A 78 22.02 6.61 20.09
C LEU A 78 23.55 6.59 20.18
N TYR A 79 24.18 6.15 19.10
CA TYR A 79 25.63 6.18 18.92
C TYR A 79 25.97 7.01 17.68
N PRO A 80 26.62 8.18 17.81
CA PRO A 80 27.02 8.99 16.68
C PRO A 80 28.21 8.32 15.96
N LEU A 81 28.18 8.29 14.62
CA LEU A 81 29.28 7.81 13.79
C LEU A 81 30.01 8.98 13.13
N TYR A 82 29.26 9.96 12.62
CA TYR A 82 29.81 11.15 11.96
C TYR A 82 28.75 12.26 11.91
N ILE A 83 29.15 13.50 12.10
CA ILE A 83 28.31 14.67 11.84
C ILE A 83 29.21 15.84 11.43
N ALA A 84 29.06 16.32 10.21
CA ALA A 84 29.72 17.53 9.74
C ALA A 84 29.15 17.98 8.39
N GLY A 85 29.23 19.29 8.13
CA GLY A 85 28.70 19.87 6.90
C GLY A 85 27.18 19.71 6.86
N ASP A 86 26.69 18.97 5.89
CA ASP A 86 25.29 18.60 5.66
C ASP A 86 24.95 17.15 6.05
N ASP A 87 25.97 16.34 6.37
CA ASP A 87 25.86 14.90 6.63
C ASP A 87 25.70 14.60 8.14
N ILE A 88 24.71 13.76 8.47
CA ILE A 88 24.45 13.24 9.81
C ILE A 88 24.41 11.70 9.74
N LEU A 89 25.30 11.01 10.45
CA LEU A 89 25.39 9.55 10.47
C LEU A 89 25.44 9.03 11.91
N PHE A 90 24.49 8.17 12.26
CA PHE A 90 24.40 7.57 13.59
C PHE A 90 23.75 6.19 13.55
N ALA A 91 23.80 5.48 14.67
CA ALA A 91 23.16 4.20 14.87
C ALA A 91 22.22 4.23 16.08
N VAL A 92 21.10 3.52 15.95
CA VAL A 92 20.11 3.29 17.01
C VAL A 92 19.76 1.79 17.07
N PRO A 93 19.18 1.28 18.17
CA PRO A 93 18.58 -0.05 18.15
C PRO A 93 17.48 -0.12 17.09
N ALA A 94 17.33 -1.27 16.42
CA ALA A 94 16.39 -1.41 15.30
C ALA A 94 14.93 -1.02 15.64
N SER A 95 14.47 -1.26 16.88
CA SER A 95 13.14 -0.87 17.35
C SER A 95 12.92 0.66 17.42
N TYR A 96 14.00 1.45 17.50
CA TYR A 96 13.97 2.91 17.68
C TYR A 96 14.14 3.71 16.38
N ILE A 97 13.98 3.09 15.21
CA ILE A 97 14.09 3.80 13.93
C ILE A 97 13.15 5.00 13.85
N VAL A 98 11.91 4.87 14.34
CA VAL A 98 10.94 5.97 14.30
C VAL A 98 11.46 7.17 15.09
N THR A 99 12.03 6.91 16.27
CA THR A 99 12.66 7.93 17.11
C THR A 99 13.88 8.55 16.42
N GLY A 100 14.74 7.74 15.82
CA GLY A 100 15.90 8.22 15.05
C GLY A 100 15.49 9.11 13.86
N VAL A 101 14.45 8.71 13.11
CA VAL A 101 13.88 9.54 12.04
C VAL A 101 13.29 10.83 12.59
N ASN A 102 12.53 10.78 13.69
CA ASN A 102 11.92 11.96 14.31
C ASN A 102 12.96 12.95 14.83
N LEU A 103 14.10 12.46 15.33
CA LEU A 103 15.25 13.30 15.68
C LEU A 103 15.73 14.12 14.48
N CYS A 104 15.89 13.48 13.31
CA CYS A 104 16.24 14.19 12.08
C CYS A 104 15.19 15.23 11.67
N LYS A 105 13.89 14.94 11.90
CA LYS A 105 12.81 15.91 11.63
C LYS A 105 12.88 17.14 12.53
N VAL A 106 13.21 16.94 13.80
CA VAL A 106 13.36 18.05 14.76
C VAL A 106 14.52 18.95 14.30
N ILE A 107 15.67 18.37 13.99
CA ILE A 107 16.83 19.12 13.47
C ILE A 107 16.46 19.91 12.20
N LEU A 108 15.80 19.27 11.24
CA LEU A 108 15.39 19.96 10.00
C LEU A 108 14.40 21.10 10.26
N ARG A 109 13.46 20.90 11.19
CA ARG A 109 12.49 21.94 11.57
C ARG A 109 13.19 23.13 12.22
N GLU A 110 14.04 22.90 13.21
CA GLU A 110 14.76 23.97 13.91
C GLU A 110 15.65 24.78 12.97
N ILE A 111 16.33 24.12 12.02
CA ILE A 111 17.10 24.81 10.97
C ILE A 111 16.17 25.68 10.11
N ASN A 112 15.07 25.13 9.60
CA ASN A 112 14.15 25.89 8.74
C ASN A 112 13.47 27.04 9.50
N ASP A 113 13.09 26.85 10.76
CA ASP A 113 12.48 27.89 11.60
C ASP A 113 13.44 29.09 11.76
N GLU A 114 14.74 28.83 11.98
CA GLU A 114 15.74 29.92 12.04
C GLU A 114 16.01 30.53 10.67
N LEU A 115 16.09 29.74 9.60
CA LEU A 115 16.26 30.27 8.24
C LEU A 115 15.07 31.16 7.81
N GLU A 116 13.84 30.84 8.24
CA GLU A 116 12.66 31.66 7.97
C GLU A 116 12.69 33.01 8.71
N ILE A 117 13.21 33.05 9.95
CA ILE A 117 13.34 34.29 10.73
C ILE A 117 14.35 35.25 10.09
N GLU A 118 15.36 34.71 9.40
CA GLU A 118 16.41 35.50 8.75
C GLU A 118 16.06 36.01 7.35
N ALA A 119 14.95 35.56 6.77
CA ALA A 119 14.56 35.95 5.42
C ALA A 119 13.78 37.29 5.43
N ASP A 120 14.48 38.40 5.18
CA ASP A 120 13.88 39.75 5.09
C ASP A 120 13.39 40.12 3.67
N TYR A 121 13.28 39.18 2.71
CA TYR A 121 12.84 39.44 1.32
C TYR A 121 12.08 38.29 0.67
N GLU A 122 11.41 38.58 -0.45
CA GLU A 122 10.32 37.86 -1.17
C GLU A 122 10.48 36.34 -1.47
N GLU A 123 11.59 35.70 -1.15
CA GLU A 123 11.82 34.25 -1.37
C GLU A 123 12.17 33.52 -0.05
N LYS A 124 11.27 32.63 0.38
CA LYS A 124 11.49 31.76 1.54
C LYS A 124 12.56 30.71 1.24
N PHE A 125 13.71 30.79 1.91
CA PHE A 125 14.69 29.70 1.91
C PHE A 125 14.17 28.55 2.78
N THR A 126 13.87 27.42 2.13
CA THR A 126 13.49 26.18 2.82
C THR A 126 14.35 25.05 2.29
N ILE A 127 14.91 24.25 3.20
CA ILE A 127 15.71 23.08 2.88
C ILE A 127 14.95 21.81 3.22
N SER A 128 15.30 20.74 2.51
CA SER A 128 14.75 19.40 2.71
C SER A 128 15.82 18.45 3.25
N MET A 129 15.43 17.22 3.57
CA MET A 129 16.38 16.19 4.01
C MET A 129 16.11 14.84 3.34
N SER A 130 17.16 14.17 2.92
CA SER A 130 17.12 12.77 2.49
C SER A 130 17.74 11.90 3.57
N ILE A 131 17.12 10.76 3.86
CA ILE A 131 17.50 9.83 4.92
C ILE A 131 17.59 8.42 4.32
N GLY A 132 18.74 7.77 4.44
CA GLY A 132 18.93 6.34 4.19
C GLY A 132 18.94 5.56 5.49
N ILE A 133 18.29 4.39 5.51
CA ILE A 133 18.23 3.50 6.68
C ILE A 133 18.62 2.08 6.28
N GLU A 134 19.59 1.50 7.00
CA GLU A 134 20.06 0.13 6.78
C GLU A 134 20.10 -0.65 8.11
N PHE A 135 19.65 -1.91 8.08
CA PHE A 135 19.77 -2.83 9.21
C PHE A 135 21.04 -3.65 9.11
N THR A 136 21.78 -3.75 10.20
CA THR A 136 23.02 -4.52 10.23
C THR A 136 23.21 -5.27 11.55
N ILE A 137 24.03 -6.32 11.48
CA ILE A 137 24.53 -7.02 12.65
C ILE A 137 25.62 -6.16 13.26
N ASN A 138 25.44 -5.77 14.51
CA ASN A 138 26.47 -5.08 15.27
C ASN A 138 27.67 -6.02 15.46
N ARG A 139 28.65 -5.94 14.54
CA ARG A 139 29.95 -6.65 14.45
C ARG A 139 30.55 -6.64 13.03
N GLU A 140 29.80 -6.20 12.00
CA GLU A 140 30.41 -6.03 10.68
C GLU A 140 31.35 -4.79 10.68
N PRO A 141 32.37 -4.75 9.81
CA PRO A 141 33.19 -3.55 9.62
C PRO A 141 32.35 -2.31 9.30
N ILE A 142 32.66 -1.17 9.94
CA ILE A 142 31.94 0.11 9.78
C ILE A 142 31.83 0.54 8.31
N ARG A 143 32.84 0.21 7.49
CA ARG A 143 32.82 0.46 6.05
C ARG A 143 31.56 -0.12 5.37
N TYR A 144 31.11 -1.32 5.75
CA TYR A 144 29.91 -1.91 5.18
C TYR A 144 28.64 -1.21 5.63
N TYR A 145 28.61 -0.70 6.87
CA TYR A 145 27.50 0.12 7.35
C TYR A 145 27.35 1.36 6.47
N TYR A 146 28.46 2.06 6.24
CA TYR A 146 28.52 3.26 5.41
C TYR A 146 28.10 2.97 3.96
N GLU A 147 28.71 1.99 3.30
CA GLU A 147 28.42 1.69 1.88
C GLU A 147 26.95 1.29 1.66
N ARG A 148 26.35 0.52 2.57
CA ARG A 148 24.95 0.10 2.44
C ARG A 148 23.98 1.24 2.73
N VAL A 149 24.18 2.00 3.81
CA VAL A 149 23.30 3.14 4.13
C VAL A 149 23.41 4.25 3.08
N GLN A 150 24.59 4.45 2.51
CA GLN A 150 24.82 5.41 1.42
C GLN A 150 23.99 5.07 0.18
N ARG A 151 23.86 3.79 -0.19
CA ARG A 151 22.99 3.36 -1.30
C ARG A 151 21.52 3.68 -1.04
N GLN A 152 21.06 3.55 0.21
CA GLN A 152 19.70 3.93 0.57
C GLN A 152 19.52 5.44 0.47
N LEU A 153 20.50 6.22 0.95
CA LEU A 153 20.47 7.68 0.85
C LEU A 153 20.44 8.16 -0.61
N GLU A 154 21.28 7.59 -1.48
CA GLU A 154 21.28 7.89 -2.92
C GLU A 154 19.93 7.55 -3.56
N CYS A 155 19.34 6.40 -3.20
CA CYS A 155 18.01 6.02 -3.64
C CYS A 155 16.93 7.01 -3.19
N ALA A 156 17.02 7.56 -1.97
CA ALA A 156 16.15 8.64 -1.50
C ALA A 156 16.31 9.90 -2.38
N LYS A 157 17.55 10.31 -2.66
CA LYS A 157 17.87 11.54 -3.41
C LYS A 157 17.39 11.51 -4.86
N ILE A 158 17.48 10.37 -5.55
CA ILE A 158 17.09 10.26 -6.97
C ILE A 158 15.58 10.04 -7.18
N THR A 159 14.86 9.64 -6.13
CA THR A 159 13.43 9.32 -6.27
C THR A 159 12.60 10.60 -6.26
N ASP A 160 12.15 11.00 -7.45
CA ASP A 160 11.20 12.10 -7.62
C ASP A 160 9.77 11.65 -7.33
N SER A 161 8.99 12.53 -6.69
CA SER A 161 7.53 12.42 -6.66
C SER A 161 6.88 13.63 -7.31
N GLU A 162 5.77 13.39 -8.04
CA GLU A 162 5.01 14.46 -8.68
C GLU A 162 4.56 15.49 -7.63
N GLY A 163 4.97 16.74 -7.84
CA GLY A 163 4.66 17.87 -6.97
C GLY A 163 5.53 18.02 -5.72
N LEU A 164 6.65 17.28 -5.61
CA LEU A 164 7.57 17.42 -4.47
C LEU A 164 8.24 18.81 -4.43
N LYS A 165 8.59 19.36 -5.60
CA LYS A 165 9.15 20.72 -5.72
C LYS A 165 8.24 21.81 -5.16
N SER A 166 6.93 21.59 -5.10
CA SER A 166 5.95 22.54 -4.52
C SER A 166 5.55 22.22 -3.07
N MET A 167 6.23 21.26 -2.43
CA MET A 167 5.96 20.76 -1.08
C MET A 167 7.20 20.82 -0.18
N GLN A 168 7.93 21.94 -0.22
CA GLN A 168 9.03 22.22 0.70
C GLN A 168 8.51 22.79 2.03
N PRO A 169 9.15 22.47 3.18
CA PRO A 169 10.20 21.47 3.35
C PRO A 169 9.64 20.03 3.39
N HIS A 170 10.40 19.05 2.88
CA HIS A 170 10.05 17.63 2.91
C HIS A 170 11.20 16.74 3.36
N ILE A 171 10.86 15.53 3.78
CA ILE A 171 11.82 14.48 4.11
C ILE A 171 11.58 13.26 3.21
N ARG A 172 12.66 12.73 2.63
CA ARG A 172 12.66 11.48 1.87
C ARG A 172 13.37 10.41 2.68
N ILE A 173 12.69 9.32 2.98
CA ILE A 173 13.24 8.23 3.81
C ILE A 173 13.30 6.98 2.96
N CYS A 174 14.49 6.44 2.72
CA CYS A 174 14.66 5.20 1.99
C CYS A 174 15.07 4.07 2.91
N MET A 175 14.36 2.95 2.79
CA MET A 175 14.67 1.70 3.47
C MET A 175 14.34 0.55 2.52
N ASN A 176 15.27 -0.39 2.34
CA ASN A 176 15.11 -1.50 1.39
C ASN A 176 14.73 -1.02 -0.03
N GLN A 177 15.35 0.09 -0.49
CA GLN A 177 15.07 0.73 -1.78
C GLN A 177 13.62 1.21 -1.95
N TYR A 178 12.83 1.24 -0.88
CA TYR A 178 11.49 1.80 -0.85
C TYR A 178 11.56 3.19 -0.24
N VAL A 179 11.11 4.20 -0.98
CA VAL A 179 11.16 5.60 -0.54
C VAL A 179 9.81 6.04 -0.01
N PHE A 180 9.81 6.47 1.25
CA PHE A 180 8.73 7.17 1.92
C PHE A 180 8.96 8.69 1.85
N PHE A 181 7.87 9.43 1.83
CA PHE A 181 7.87 10.89 1.87
C PHE A 181 7.25 11.36 3.18
N ASP A 182 7.76 12.44 3.76
CA ASP A 182 7.11 13.10 4.88
C ASP A 182 7.10 14.60 4.62
N CYS A 183 5.89 15.17 4.46
CA CYS A 183 5.72 16.60 4.31
C CYS A 183 5.43 17.16 5.69
N ILE A 184 6.30 18.03 6.20
CA ILE A 184 6.26 18.48 7.59
C ILE A 184 4.94 19.21 7.93
N ASP A 185 4.20 19.71 6.92
CA ASP A 185 3.02 20.59 7.12
C ASP A 185 1.76 20.31 6.26
N LYS A 186 1.62 19.17 5.55
CA LYS A 186 0.42 18.91 4.68
C LYS A 186 -0.07 17.46 4.71
N ASP A 187 -1.36 17.27 4.39
CA ASP A 187 -2.06 15.98 4.36
C ASP A 187 -1.25 14.86 3.67
N ALA A 188 -1.02 13.78 4.41
CA ALA A 188 -0.19 12.65 4.03
C ALA A 188 -0.65 11.98 2.71
N LYS A 189 0.26 11.80 1.76
CA LYS A 189 0.07 10.93 0.57
C LYS A 189 0.25 9.45 0.96
N PRO A 190 -0.24 8.47 0.17
CA PRO A 190 -0.14 7.03 0.49
C PRO A 190 1.29 6.48 0.70
N GLN A 191 2.32 7.12 0.14
CA GLN A 191 3.73 6.80 0.38
C GLN A 191 4.30 7.58 1.58
N SER A 192 3.44 7.96 2.53
CA SER A 192 3.86 8.73 3.69
C SER A 192 4.56 7.83 4.70
N TRP A 193 5.62 8.33 5.35
CA TRP A 193 6.20 7.69 6.51
C TRP A 193 5.16 7.42 7.61
N SER A 194 4.28 8.38 7.88
CA SER A 194 3.21 8.22 8.88
C SER A 194 2.19 7.14 8.51
N HIS A 195 1.90 6.99 7.21
CA HIS A 195 1.05 5.89 6.74
C HIS A 195 1.72 4.54 6.93
N PHE A 196 3.02 4.43 6.65
CA PHE A 196 3.76 3.19 6.90
C PHE A 196 3.76 2.81 8.39
N ILE A 197 3.94 3.77 9.30
CA ILE A 197 3.81 3.49 10.73
C ILE A 197 2.39 3.02 11.10
N HIS A 198 1.36 3.64 10.54
CA HIS A 198 -0.02 3.19 10.73
C HIS A 198 -0.24 1.77 10.18
N ASP A 199 0.35 1.45 9.03
CA ASP A 199 0.29 0.13 8.41
C ASP A 199 0.90 -0.93 9.34
N LEU A 200 2.05 -0.66 9.96
CA LEU A 200 2.67 -1.55 10.94
C LEU A 200 1.80 -1.76 12.20
N LYS A 201 1.05 -0.75 12.64
CA LYS A 201 0.09 -0.90 13.73
C LYS A 201 -1.05 -1.84 13.36
N ILE A 202 -1.53 -1.81 12.10
CA ILE A 202 -2.53 -2.78 11.61
C ILE A 202 -1.95 -4.19 11.66
N LEU A 203 -0.69 -4.38 11.25
CA LEU A 203 -0.03 -5.68 11.30
C LEU A 203 0.02 -6.23 12.73
N LYS A 204 0.53 -5.44 13.68
CA LYS A 204 0.62 -5.85 15.09
C LYS A 204 -0.76 -6.13 15.70
N SER A 205 -1.76 -5.31 15.37
CA SER A 205 -3.13 -5.57 15.80
C SER A 205 -3.66 -6.90 15.25
N ALA A 206 -3.49 -7.18 13.96
CA ALA A 206 -3.90 -8.46 13.38
C ALA A 206 -3.20 -9.66 14.03
N GLU A 207 -1.91 -9.52 14.35
CA GLU A 207 -1.13 -10.55 15.04
C GLU A 207 -1.61 -10.80 16.47
N SER A 208 -1.91 -9.74 17.23
CA SER A 208 -2.49 -9.86 18.58
C SER A 208 -3.83 -10.58 18.61
N GLU A 209 -4.60 -10.47 17.52
CA GLU A 209 -5.88 -11.17 17.33
C GLU A 209 -5.71 -12.62 16.81
N GLY A 210 -4.46 -13.09 16.65
CA GLY A 210 -4.12 -14.45 16.26
C GLY A 210 -3.86 -14.68 14.77
N PHE A 211 -3.90 -13.64 13.94
CA PHE A 211 -3.58 -13.75 12.52
C PHE A 211 -2.07 -14.00 12.33
N LYS A 212 -1.69 -15.00 11.53
CA LYS A 212 -0.29 -15.36 11.29
C LYS A 212 0.35 -14.44 10.23
N VAL A 213 0.57 -13.18 10.58
CA VAL A 213 1.07 -12.12 9.68
C VAL A 213 2.37 -12.51 8.98
N HIS A 214 3.38 -12.96 9.74
CA HIS A 214 4.68 -13.35 9.18
C HIS A 214 4.54 -14.45 8.12
N HIS A 215 3.80 -15.53 8.44
CA HIS A 215 3.57 -16.64 7.50
C HIS A 215 2.79 -16.19 6.27
N PHE A 216 1.79 -15.31 6.46
CA PHE A 216 1.01 -14.75 5.36
C PHE A 216 1.88 -13.92 4.41
N MET A 217 2.74 -13.02 4.93
CA MET A 217 3.63 -12.20 4.10
C MET A 217 4.71 -13.04 3.40
N TYR A 218 5.32 -13.99 4.11
CA TYR A 218 6.30 -14.91 3.52
C TYR A 218 5.68 -15.76 2.40
N GLY A 219 4.49 -16.31 2.64
CA GLY A 219 3.76 -17.10 1.64
C GLY A 219 3.37 -16.30 0.40
N LEU A 220 3.03 -15.01 0.56
CA LEU A 220 2.79 -14.12 -0.58
C LEU A 220 4.08 -13.86 -1.34
N LEU A 221 5.13 -13.42 -0.63
CA LEU A 221 6.40 -13.01 -1.22
C LEU A 221 7.04 -14.17 -1.99
N SER A 222 7.13 -15.36 -1.38
CA SER A 222 7.70 -16.56 -2.01
C SER A 222 7.03 -16.89 -3.35
N LYS A 223 5.69 -16.90 -3.40
CA LYS A 223 4.92 -17.16 -4.63
C LYS A 223 5.17 -16.12 -5.71
N ILE A 224 5.17 -14.84 -5.37
CA ILE A 224 5.25 -13.76 -6.37
C ILE A 224 6.69 -13.49 -6.83
N THR A 225 7.68 -13.95 -6.07
CA THR A 225 9.11 -13.86 -6.44
C THR A 225 9.62 -15.08 -7.19
N ASP A 226 8.86 -16.17 -7.28
CA ASP A 226 9.19 -17.33 -8.12
C ASP A 226 9.34 -16.87 -9.59
N PRO A 227 10.49 -17.09 -10.26
CA PRO A 227 10.70 -16.71 -11.65
C PRO A 227 9.57 -17.17 -12.59
N ALA A 228 9.04 -18.39 -12.40
CA ALA A 228 7.99 -18.96 -13.24
C ALA A 228 6.63 -18.26 -13.06
N VAL A 229 6.46 -17.48 -12.00
CA VAL A 229 5.27 -16.64 -11.75
C VAL A 229 5.57 -15.20 -12.09
N ARG A 230 6.71 -14.67 -11.63
CA ARG A 230 7.14 -13.27 -11.66
C ARG A 230 7.28 -12.70 -13.07
N GLU A 231 7.63 -13.54 -14.04
CA GLU A 231 7.81 -13.14 -15.45
C GLU A 231 6.48 -13.06 -16.22
N HIS A 232 5.43 -13.76 -15.76
CA HIS A 232 4.16 -13.85 -16.47
C HIS A 232 3.08 -12.97 -15.83
N LYS A 233 2.57 -12.01 -16.60
CA LYS A 233 1.64 -10.98 -16.09
C LYS A 233 0.40 -11.56 -15.40
N LEU A 234 -0.22 -12.55 -16.04
CA LEU A 234 -1.43 -13.19 -15.57
C LEU A 234 -1.16 -14.06 -14.33
N LYS A 235 -0.12 -14.90 -14.37
CA LYS A 235 0.28 -15.74 -13.23
C LYS A 235 0.57 -14.94 -11.98
N TYR A 236 1.33 -13.86 -12.09
CA TYR A 236 1.66 -13.02 -10.95
C TYR A 236 0.41 -12.35 -10.34
N SER A 237 -0.47 -11.77 -11.17
CA SER A 237 -1.70 -11.17 -10.62
C SER A 237 -2.65 -12.20 -10.02
N ASN A 238 -2.77 -13.38 -10.64
CA ASN A 238 -3.49 -14.52 -10.06
C ASN A 238 -2.87 -14.96 -8.73
N ALA A 239 -1.54 -15.10 -8.63
CA ALA A 239 -0.86 -15.49 -7.41
C ALA A 239 -1.09 -14.48 -6.27
N VAL A 240 -1.03 -13.18 -6.56
CA VAL A 240 -1.39 -12.13 -5.60
C VAL A 240 -2.84 -12.30 -5.15
N PHE A 241 -3.81 -12.26 -6.06
CA PHE A 241 -5.22 -12.26 -5.65
C PHE A 241 -5.67 -13.56 -5.02
N TYR A 242 -5.13 -14.70 -5.44
CA TYR A 242 -5.40 -16.00 -4.82
C TYR A 242 -4.98 -16.00 -3.35
N HIS A 243 -3.79 -15.44 -3.06
CA HIS A 243 -3.29 -15.33 -1.69
C HIS A 243 -4.06 -14.30 -0.85
N LEU A 244 -4.68 -13.31 -1.49
CA LEU A 244 -5.48 -12.27 -0.85
C LEU A 244 -6.98 -12.61 -0.75
N ILE A 245 -7.41 -13.86 -0.99
CA ILE A 245 -8.80 -14.28 -0.75
C ILE A 245 -9.01 -14.36 0.78
N PRO A 246 -9.89 -13.52 1.37
CA PRO A 246 -10.14 -13.55 2.81
C PRO A 246 -10.70 -14.91 3.27
N SER A 247 -10.22 -15.40 4.41
CA SER A 247 -10.58 -16.71 4.97
C SER A 247 -11.42 -16.62 6.25
N TYR A 248 -11.35 -15.50 6.97
CA TYR A 248 -11.85 -15.40 8.35
C TYR A 248 -12.99 -14.39 8.56
N PHE A 249 -13.21 -13.47 7.61
CA PHE A 249 -14.17 -12.37 7.78
C PHE A 249 -15.63 -12.79 8.02
N GLU A 250 -16.01 -14.01 7.63
CA GLU A 250 -17.39 -14.50 7.79
C GLU A 250 -17.81 -14.62 9.27
N SER A 251 -16.83 -14.85 10.16
CA SER A 251 -17.04 -14.98 11.60
C SER A 251 -17.36 -13.66 12.32
N LYS A 252 -17.19 -12.51 11.66
CA LYS A 252 -17.23 -11.17 12.28
C LYS A 252 -16.33 -11.04 13.52
N SER A 253 -15.26 -11.83 13.58
CA SER A 253 -14.24 -11.74 14.63
C SER A 253 -13.27 -10.60 14.33
N LYS A 254 -12.57 -10.15 15.38
CA LYS A 254 -11.45 -9.22 15.25
C LYS A 254 -10.33 -9.75 14.36
N LEU A 255 -10.10 -11.06 14.38
CA LEU A 255 -9.20 -11.74 13.45
C LEU A 255 -9.62 -11.52 11.98
N GLY A 256 -10.91 -11.66 11.68
CA GLY A 256 -11.45 -11.38 10.33
C GLY A 256 -11.39 -9.90 9.93
N GLU A 257 -11.57 -8.99 10.88
CA GLU A 257 -11.39 -7.55 10.66
C GLU A 257 -9.91 -7.21 10.35
N GLY A 258 -8.98 -7.77 11.12
CA GLY A 258 -7.53 -7.62 10.92
C GLY A 258 -7.07 -8.16 9.57
N GLU A 259 -7.54 -9.35 9.17
CA GLU A 259 -7.27 -9.90 7.83
C GLU A 259 -7.71 -8.94 6.71
N LEU A 260 -8.93 -8.42 6.79
CA LEU A 260 -9.46 -7.51 5.76
C LEU A 260 -8.70 -6.19 5.69
N LEU A 261 -8.29 -5.63 6.84
CA LEU A 261 -7.48 -4.41 6.90
C LEU A 261 -6.09 -4.65 6.29
N LEU A 262 -5.48 -5.80 6.58
CA LEU A 262 -4.19 -6.19 6.01
C LEU A 262 -4.26 -6.33 4.49
N ILE A 263 -5.31 -6.96 3.96
CA ILE A 263 -5.51 -7.11 2.52
C ILE A 263 -5.78 -5.74 1.87
N ASP A 264 -6.59 -4.88 2.48
CA ASP A 264 -6.85 -3.51 2.01
C ASP A 264 -5.57 -2.69 1.91
N LEU A 265 -4.71 -2.78 2.93
CA LEU A 265 -3.40 -2.14 3.00
C LEU A 265 -2.49 -2.60 1.86
N LEU A 266 -2.36 -3.91 1.63
CA LEU A 266 -1.55 -4.44 0.54
C LEU A 266 -2.05 -3.96 -0.82
N LEU A 267 -3.37 -4.00 -1.05
CA LEU A 267 -3.94 -3.60 -2.33
C LEU A 267 -3.79 -2.11 -2.62
N LYS A 268 -3.71 -1.25 -1.60
CA LYS A 268 -3.45 0.20 -1.81
C LYS A 268 -2.11 0.46 -2.48
N GLN A 269 -1.11 -0.39 -2.29
CA GLN A 269 0.23 -0.24 -2.89
C GLN A 269 0.23 -0.39 -4.41
N VAL A 270 -0.78 -1.06 -4.97
CA VAL A 270 -0.91 -1.32 -6.41
C VAL A 270 -2.06 -0.54 -7.04
N VAL A 271 -2.59 0.47 -6.34
CA VAL A 271 -3.67 1.33 -6.85
C VAL A 271 -3.10 2.61 -7.43
N GLU A 272 -3.44 2.88 -8.68
CA GLU A 272 -3.14 4.13 -9.38
C GLU A 272 -4.41 4.99 -9.51
N LYS A 273 -4.29 6.31 -9.28
CA LYS A 273 -5.37 7.27 -9.58
C LYS A 273 -5.35 7.60 -11.07
N LYS A 274 -6.44 7.28 -11.77
CA LYS A 274 -6.68 7.64 -13.18
C LYS A 274 -7.89 8.58 -13.25
N GLY A 275 -7.61 9.88 -13.25
CA GLY A 275 -8.62 10.94 -13.19
C GLY A 275 -9.47 10.84 -11.91
N ARG A 276 -10.80 10.74 -12.06
CA ARG A 276 -11.73 10.55 -10.92
C ARG A 276 -11.83 9.10 -10.42
N SER A 277 -11.14 8.16 -11.08
CA SER A 277 -11.19 6.74 -10.74
C SER A 277 -9.85 6.26 -10.17
N SER A 278 -9.86 5.16 -9.43
CA SER A 278 -8.63 4.48 -9.02
C SER A 278 -8.73 3.02 -9.40
N VAL A 279 -7.65 2.50 -9.99
CA VAL A 279 -7.58 1.17 -10.59
C VAL A 279 -6.36 0.43 -10.08
N ILE A 280 -6.45 -0.89 -9.99
CA ILE A 280 -5.29 -1.72 -9.67
C ILE A 280 -4.41 -1.81 -10.91
N LYS A 281 -3.10 -1.74 -10.74
CA LYS A 281 -2.11 -1.85 -11.80
C LYS A 281 -0.84 -2.48 -11.24
N PHE A 282 -0.52 -3.71 -11.65
CA PHE A 282 0.75 -4.35 -11.31
C PHE A 282 1.86 -4.03 -12.31
N TYR A 283 1.50 -3.65 -13.55
CA TYR A 283 2.44 -3.44 -14.64
C TYR A 283 2.30 -2.01 -15.18
N ASP A 284 3.36 -1.25 -15.02
CA ASP A 284 3.66 -0.06 -15.81
C ASP A 284 4.70 -0.38 -16.89
N LYS A 285 5.08 0.62 -17.69
CA LYS A 285 6.04 0.44 -18.79
C LYS A 285 7.40 -0.03 -18.29
N ASP A 286 7.76 0.32 -17.06
CA ASP A 286 9.09 0.14 -16.49
C ASP A 286 9.16 -1.01 -15.46
N GLY A 287 8.04 -1.70 -15.17
CA GLY A 287 7.97 -2.77 -14.17
C GLY A 287 8.04 -2.30 -12.70
N ARG A 288 8.09 -0.98 -12.46
CA ARG A 288 8.36 -0.38 -11.14
C ARG A 288 7.25 -0.64 -10.12
N VAL A 289 5.99 -0.75 -10.53
CA VAL A 289 4.89 -0.98 -9.57
C VAL A 289 5.00 -2.35 -8.92
N LYS A 290 5.32 -3.38 -9.71
CA LYS A 290 5.56 -4.74 -9.23
C LYS A 290 6.72 -4.78 -8.22
N GLU A 291 7.85 -4.18 -8.60
CA GLU A 291 9.05 -4.14 -7.76
C GLU A 291 8.81 -3.41 -6.44
N LYS A 292 8.15 -2.24 -6.48
CA LYS A 292 7.76 -1.49 -5.28
C LYS A 292 6.84 -2.29 -4.37
N PHE A 293 5.90 -3.04 -4.93
CA PHE A 293 5.02 -3.92 -4.15
C PHE A 293 5.80 -5.04 -3.45
N GLU A 294 6.72 -5.71 -4.16
CA GLU A 294 7.59 -6.73 -3.58
C GLU A 294 8.50 -6.15 -2.47
N GLN A 295 9.09 -4.96 -2.68
CA GLN A 295 9.91 -4.26 -1.70
C GLN A 295 9.12 -3.91 -0.44
N TYR A 296 7.88 -3.44 -0.61
CA TYR A 296 6.99 -3.13 0.51
C TYR A 296 6.60 -4.38 1.31
N ILE A 297 6.30 -5.51 0.66
CA ILE A 297 6.04 -6.78 1.36
C ILE A 297 7.29 -7.24 2.12
N ARG A 298 8.50 -7.09 1.57
CA ARG A 298 9.75 -7.40 2.28
C ARG A 298 9.92 -6.56 3.55
N LEU A 299 9.55 -5.27 3.51
CA LEU A 299 9.54 -4.42 4.70
C LEU A 299 8.52 -4.89 5.73
N LEU A 300 7.28 -5.16 5.33
CA LEU A 300 6.26 -5.70 6.22
C LEU A 300 6.68 -7.03 6.85
N LEU A 301 7.31 -7.91 6.06
CA LEU A 301 7.84 -9.18 6.55
C LEU A 301 8.96 -8.96 7.58
N LEU A 302 9.88 -8.04 7.32
CA LEU A 302 10.94 -7.67 8.26
C LEU A 302 10.37 -7.20 9.60
N PHE A 303 9.33 -6.35 9.58
CA PHE A 303 8.74 -5.79 10.78
C PHE A 303 7.66 -6.67 11.45
N SER A 304 7.26 -7.76 10.80
CA SER A 304 6.47 -8.84 11.43
C SER A 304 7.32 -9.80 12.27
N ASP A 305 8.64 -9.60 12.29
CA ASP A 305 9.55 -10.37 13.11
C ASP A 305 9.77 -9.63 14.44
N GLU A 306 9.60 -10.34 15.55
CA GLU A 306 9.69 -9.81 16.92
C GLU A 306 10.97 -9.02 17.20
N ARG A 307 12.05 -9.34 16.49
CA ARG A 307 13.36 -8.67 16.63
C ARG A 307 13.37 -7.24 16.10
N PHE A 308 12.41 -6.87 15.26
CA PHE A 308 12.35 -5.57 14.58
C PHE A 308 11.09 -4.77 14.93
N HIS A 309 10.32 -5.18 15.96
CA HIS A 309 9.09 -4.50 16.33
C HIS A 309 9.31 -2.99 16.56
N LEU A 310 8.76 -2.17 15.65
CA LEU A 310 8.88 -0.71 15.67
C LEU A 310 7.90 -0.04 16.64
N THR A 311 6.83 -0.75 17.01
CA THR A 311 5.62 -0.14 17.58
C THR A 311 5.56 -0.15 19.10
N ASP A 312 6.51 -0.77 19.79
CA ASP A 312 6.48 -0.84 21.26
C ASP A 312 6.69 0.54 21.91
N HIS A 313 7.30 1.46 21.18
CA HIS A 313 7.60 2.83 21.61
C HIS A 313 6.70 3.89 20.94
N ILE A 314 5.68 3.46 20.19
CA ILE A 314 4.75 4.37 19.49
C ILE A 314 3.44 4.36 20.27
N PRO A 315 2.90 5.52 20.69
CA PRO A 315 1.66 5.58 21.45
C PRO A 315 0.55 4.77 20.77
N ASP A 316 -0.17 3.99 21.57
CA ASP A 316 -1.38 3.32 21.15
C ASP A 316 -2.32 4.37 20.54
N TYR A 317 -2.59 4.20 19.26
CA TYR A 317 -3.57 4.98 18.54
C TYR A 317 -4.71 4.01 18.22
N ASP A 318 -5.95 4.47 18.37
CA ASP A 318 -7.13 3.69 18.03
C ASP A 318 -7.03 3.22 16.58
N VAL A 319 -6.63 1.95 16.41
CA VAL A 319 -6.34 1.33 15.10
C VAL A 319 -7.63 1.42 14.31
N SER A 320 -7.63 2.30 13.31
CA SER A 320 -8.80 2.83 12.59
C SER A 320 -10.08 2.02 12.78
N ASN A 321 -11.07 2.59 13.48
CA ASN A 321 -12.37 1.96 13.70
C ASN A 321 -12.85 1.27 12.41
N PHE A 322 -12.89 -0.07 12.42
CA PHE A 322 -13.20 -0.91 11.27
C PHE A 322 -14.49 -0.44 10.56
N ASP A 323 -15.45 0.08 11.33
CA ASP A 323 -16.70 0.66 10.82
C ASP A 323 -16.48 1.77 9.79
N ILE A 324 -15.47 2.61 9.98
CA ILE A 324 -15.11 3.70 9.07
C ILE A 324 -14.49 3.14 7.78
N GLN A 325 -13.75 2.04 7.89
CA GLN A 325 -13.05 1.41 6.77
C GLN A 325 -13.92 0.47 5.92
N LYS A 326 -15.12 0.08 6.39
CA LYS A 326 -16.02 -0.85 5.69
C LYS A 326 -16.23 -0.53 4.21
N LYS A 327 -16.37 0.76 3.89
CA LYS A 327 -16.56 1.22 2.50
C LYS A 327 -15.27 1.12 1.68
N ASN A 328 -14.13 1.41 2.29
CA ASN A 328 -12.82 1.32 1.65
C ASN A 328 -12.48 -0.15 1.36
N ILE A 329 -12.63 -1.04 2.34
CA ILE A 329 -12.47 -2.49 2.19
C ILE A 329 -13.35 -3.03 1.06
N ARG A 330 -14.65 -2.69 1.06
CA ARG A 330 -15.56 -3.09 -0.02
C ARG A 330 -15.04 -2.66 -1.40
N THR A 331 -14.47 -1.47 -1.47
CA THR A 331 -14.01 -0.87 -2.72
C THR A 331 -12.70 -1.50 -3.17
N ASN A 332 -11.73 -1.63 -2.28
CA ASN A 332 -10.36 -2.02 -2.60
C ASN A 332 -10.20 -3.54 -2.69
N VAL A 333 -10.68 -4.27 -1.69
CA VAL A 333 -10.57 -5.74 -1.58
C VAL A 333 -11.45 -6.44 -2.61
N PHE A 334 -12.64 -5.92 -2.87
CA PHE A 334 -13.60 -6.60 -3.74
C PHE A 334 -13.84 -5.89 -5.06
N ASN A 335 -14.41 -4.67 -5.06
CA ASN A 335 -14.87 -4.05 -6.30
C ASN A 335 -13.73 -3.79 -7.30
N ARG A 336 -12.57 -3.30 -6.83
CA ARG A 336 -11.40 -3.03 -7.67
C ARG A 336 -10.74 -4.32 -8.14
N VAL A 337 -10.63 -5.33 -7.28
CA VAL A 337 -10.08 -6.64 -7.65
C VAL A 337 -10.95 -7.32 -8.70
N LEU A 338 -12.27 -7.40 -8.50
CA LEU A 338 -13.19 -7.96 -9.50
C LEU A 338 -13.13 -7.19 -10.82
N ARG A 339 -13.00 -5.87 -10.78
CA ARG A 339 -12.83 -5.06 -11.99
C ARG A 339 -11.52 -5.40 -12.71
N TYR A 340 -10.41 -5.52 -11.96
CA TYR A 340 -9.13 -5.92 -12.52
C TYR A 340 -9.21 -7.31 -13.15
N LEU A 341 -9.77 -8.28 -12.45
CA LEU A 341 -9.94 -9.64 -12.98
C LEU A 341 -10.79 -9.63 -14.26
N TYR A 342 -11.85 -8.84 -14.32
CA TYR A 342 -12.73 -8.75 -15.49
C TYR A 342 -12.09 -8.04 -16.70
N GLN A 343 -11.40 -6.92 -16.47
CA GLN A 343 -10.87 -6.05 -17.53
C GLN A 343 -9.44 -6.39 -17.92
N GLU A 344 -8.59 -6.69 -16.94
CA GLU A 344 -7.18 -6.97 -17.15
C GLU A 344 -6.94 -8.47 -17.28
N SER A 345 -7.37 -9.31 -16.33
CA SER A 345 -7.03 -10.74 -16.35
C SER A 345 -7.80 -11.55 -17.40
N LEU A 346 -9.12 -11.37 -17.52
CA LEU A 346 -9.97 -12.09 -18.48
C LEU A 346 -10.05 -11.46 -19.87
N PHE A 347 -9.41 -10.30 -20.08
CA PHE A 347 -9.46 -9.58 -21.35
C PHE A 347 -8.06 -9.08 -21.75
N ASN A 348 -7.57 -7.93 -21.25
CA ASN A 348 -6.35 -7.30 -21.77
C ASN A 348 -5.08 -8.18 -21.71
N SER A 349 -4.89 -8.94 -20.63
CA SER A 349 -3.71 -9.80 -20.44
C SER A 349 -3.71 -10.99 -21.39
N VAL A 350 -4.89 -11.36 -21.90
CA VAL A 350 -5.06 -12.45 -22.86
C VAL A 350 -5.00 -11.93 -24.29
N THR A 351 -5.13 -10.62 -24.51
CA THR A 351 -5.01 -9.94 -25.82
C THR A 351 -3.58 -9.92 -26.39
N SER A 352 -2.71 -10.87 -26.02
CA SER A 352 -1.36 -10.99 -26.57
C SER A 352 -1.35 -11.88 -27.83
N GLY A 353 -1.41 -11.26 -29.00
CA GLY A 353 -1.29 -11.93 -30.31
C GLY A 353 -2.56 -11.98 -31.17
N ALA A 354 -2.54 -12.82 -32.21
CA ALA A 354 -3.46 -12.91 -33.37
C ALA A 354 -4.94 -13.25 -33.07
N VAL A 355 -5.36 -13.27 -31.80
CA VAL A 355 -6.74 -13.56 -31.40
C VAL A 355 -7.54 -12.27 -31.36
N ASP A 356 -8.63 -12.23 -32.12
CA ASP A 356 -9.53 -11.08 -32.17
C ASP A 356 -10.14 -10.77 -30.79
N SER A 357 -10.17 -9.49 -30.46
CA SER A 357 -10.78 -8.95 -29.25
C SER A 357 -12.24 -9.37 -29.06
N ASP A 358 -12.98 -9.57 -30.16
CA ASP A 358 -14.36 -10.06 -30.10
C ASP A 358 -14.41 -11.52 -29.63
N GLN A 359 -13.47 -12.37 -30.03
CA GLN A 359 -13.40 -13.75 -29.56
C GLN A 359 -13.06 -13.84 -28.07
N ILE A 360 -12.14 -13.00 -27.59
CA ILE A 360 -11.82 -12.90 -26.16
C ILE A 360 -13.05 -12.46 -25.36
N LYS A 361 -13.78 -11.46 -25.88
CA LYS A 361 -15.04 -11.02 -25.28
C LYS A 361 -16.08 -12.13 -25.26
N LYS A 362 -16.28 -12.84 -26.37
CA LYS A 362 -17.20 -13.96 -26.48
C LYS A 362 -16.83 -15.08 -25.51
N MET A 363 -15.54 -15.37 -25.32
CA MET A 363 -15.05 -16.34 -24.33
C MET A 363 -15.40 -15.90 -22.91
N ARG A 364 -15.07 -14.66 -22.55
CA ARG A 364 -15.36 -14.11 -21.23
C ARG A 364 -16.85 -14.11 -20.92
N ASP A 365 -17.69 -13.71 -21.88
CA ASP A 365 -19.14 -13.59 -21.71
C ASP A 365 -19.84 -14.95 -21.49
N LEU A 366 -19.17 -16.09 -21.77
CA LEU A 366 -19.65 -17.42 -21.37
C LEU A 366 -19.59 -17.64 -19.84
N PHE A 367 -18.68 -16.94 -19.15
CA PHE A 367 -18.40 -17.16 -17.74
C PHE A 367 -18.73 -15.95 -16.87
N VAL A 368 -18.51 -14.74 -17.35
CA VAL A 368 -18.69 -13.49 -16.60
C VAL A 368 -19.16 -12.37 -17.51
N ILE A 369 -20.27 -11.73 -17.14
CA ILE A 369 -20.84 -10.56 -17.83
C ILE A 369 -20.98 -9.40 -16.83
N ASP A 370 -20.45 -8.22 -17.18
CA ASP A 370 -20.75 -6.97 -16.48
C ASP A 370 -22.09 -6.40 -16.94
N THR A 371 -23.07 -6.36 -16.02
CA THR A 371 -24.45 -5.96 -16.33
C THR A 371 -25.04 -5.07 -15.24
N LYS A 372 -26.25 -4.56 -15.48
CA LYS A 372 -26.97 -3.68 -14.55
C LYS A 372 -28.40 -4.18 -14.38
N TYR A 373 -28.93 -4.01 -13.17
CA TYR A 373 -30.35 -4.21 -12.90
C TYR A 373 -30.93 -3.02 -12.12
N LYS A 374 -32.24 -2.80 -12.28
CA LYS A 374 -32.98 -1.82 -11.49
C LYS A 374 -33.33 -2.43 -10.13
N ASN A 375 -32.91 -1.79 -9.05
CA ASN A 375 -33.34 -2.18 -7.72
C ASN A 375 -34.76 -1.68 -7.41
N GLN A 376 -35.32 -2.03 -6.25
CA GLN A 376 -36.65 -1.59 -5.81
C GLN A 376 -36.81 -0.05 -5.77
N SER A 377 -35.70 0.70 -5.66
CA SER A 377 -35.70 2.17 -5.69
C SER A 377 -35.53 2.77 -7.11
N GLY A 378 -35.60 1.95 -8.17
CA GLY A 378 -35.42 2.38 -9.56
C GLY A 378 -33.98 2.76 -9.97
N LYS A 379 -33.00 2.53 -9.09
CA LYS A 379 -31.59 2.84 -9.34
C LYS A 379 -30.90 1.68 -10.05
N ASP A 380 -30.04 2.03 -11.01
CA ASP A 380 -29.18 1.05 -11.67
C ASP A 380 -28.07 0.59 -10.72
N VAL A 381 -27.99 -0.73 -10.53
CA VAL A 381 -26.96 -1.38 -9.73
C VAL A 381 -26.14 -2.25 -10.66
N GLN A 382 -24.84 -1.92 -10.79
CA GLN A 382 -23.88 -2.71 -11.54
C GLN A 382 -23.52 -3.99 -10.78
N VAL A 383 -23.48 -5.11 -11.51
CA VAL A 383 -23.20 -6.45 -10.99
C VAL A 383 -22.47 -7.29 -12.02
N TYR A 384 -21.64 -8.22 -11.53
CA TYR A 384 -21.08 -9.27 -12.37
C TYR A 384 -21.99 -10.50 -12.31
N GLN A 385 -22.58 -10.84 -13.46
CA GLN A 385 -23.32 -12.07 -13.64
C GLN A 385 -22.33 -13.17 -14.00
N THR A 386 -22.23 -14.21 -13.17
CA THR A 386 -21.26 -15.29 -13.38
C THR A 386 -21.95 -16.61 -13.68
N LEU A 387 -21.22 -17.49 -14.38
CA LEU A 387 -21.47 -18.92 -14.38
C LEU A 387 -20.96 -19.48 -13.06
N ARG A 388 -21.87 -19.99 -12.21
CA ARG A 388 -21.49 -20.54 -10.90
C ARG A 388 -20.75 -21.85 -11.05
N LEU A 389 -19.43 -21.81 -10.89
CA LEU A 389 -18.54 -22.96 -10.87
C LEU A 389 -18.02 -23.15 -9.44
N SER A 390 -18.05 -24.39 -8.93
CA SER A 390 -17.51 -24.69 -7.60
C SER A 390 -15.98 -24.69 -7.64
N LYS A 391 -15.35 -24.41 -6.49
CA LYS A 391 -13.88 -24.49 -6.37
C LYS A 391 -13.36 -25.88 -6.73
N SER A 392 -14.04 -26.94 -6.28
CA SER A 392 -13.66 -28.32 -6.57
C SER A 392 -13.66 -28.62 -8.06
N LEU A 393 -14.68 -28.15 -8.79
CA LEU A 393 -14.79 -28.30 -10.23
C LEU A 393 -13.63 -27.61 -10.96
N LEU A 394 -13.31 -26.37 -10.58
CA LEU A 394 -12.21 -25.63 -11.20
C LEU A 394 -10.84 -26.26 -10.89
N HIS A 395 -10.62 -26.76 -9.68
CA HIS A 395 -9.40 -27.51 -9.37
C HIS A 395 -9.30 -28.82 -10.15
N GLN A 396 -10.42 -29.51 -10.36
CA GLN A 396 -10.46 -30.73 -11.17
C GLN A 396 -10.08 -30.44 -12.63
N MET A 397 -10.62 -29.38 -13.22
CA MET A 397 -10.27 -28.95 -14.59
C MET A 397 -8.77 -28.69 -14.74
N LYS A 398 -8.16 -28.01 -13.76
CA LYS A 398 -6.71 -27.81 -13.72
C LYS A 398 -5.94 -29.13 -13.64
N SER A 399 -6.35 -30.04 -12.76
CA SER A 399 -5.67 -31.34 -12.62
C SER A 399 -5.72 -32.20 -13.88
N LEU A 400 -6.70 -31.95 -14.75
CA LEU A 400 -6.86 -32.60 -16.06
C LEU A 400 -6.16 -31.84 -17.19
N GLY A 401 -5.37 -30.81 -16.89
CA GLY A 401 -4.59 -30.05 -17.86
C GLY A 401 -5.36 -28.99 -18.65
N ALA A 402 -6.53 -28.56 -18.16
CA ALA A 402 -7.40 -27.59 -18.84
C ALA A 402 -7.82 -28.02 -20.25
N ASP A 403 -8.21 -29.29 -20.42
CA ASP A 403 -8.70 -29.81 -21.70
C ASP A 403 -10.13 -29.31 -21.98
N PRO A 404 -10.36 -28.59 -23.10
CA PRO A 404 -11.69 -28.01 -23.39
C PRO A 404 -12.81 -29.05 -23.50
N ASP A 405 -12.56 -30.23 -24.08
CA ASP A 405 -13.60 -31.24 -24.30
C ASP A 405 -14.02 -31.90 -22.98
N LEU A 406 -13.05 -32.21 -22.11
CA LEU A 406 -13.32 -32.74 -20.77
C LEU A 406 -13.98 -31.69 -19.87
N ASP A 407 -13.47 -30.46 -19.88
CA ASP A 407 -13.97 -29.39 -19.04
C ASP A 407 -15.39 -28.98 -19.42
N ALA A 408 -15.72 -28.97 -20.72
CA ALA A 408 -17.09 -28.72 -21.18
C ALA A 408 -18.09 -29.73 -20.61
N LYS A 409 -17.75 -31.03 -20.65
CA LYS A 409 -18.58 -32.10 -20.06
C LYS A 409 -18.71 -31.93 -18.55
N LEU A 410 -17.62 -31.61 -17.86
CA LEU A 410 -17.63 -31.38 -16.41
C LEU A 410 -18.53 -30.19 -16.04
N ILE A 411 -18.49 -29.08 -16.79
CA ILE A 411 -19.37 -27.94 -16.56
C ILE A 411 -20.83 -28.35 -16.78
N GLN A 412 -21.13 -29.04 -17.88
CA GLN A 412 -22.49 -29.42 -18.24
C GLN A 412 -23.13 -30.34 -17.19
N LEU A 413 -22.36 -31.28 -16.63
CA LEU A 413 -22.83 -32.16 -15.54
C LEU A 413 -23.17 -31.39 -14.26
N ASN A 414 -22.53 -30.24 -14.02
CA ASN A 414 -22.72 -29.44 -12.81
C ASN A 414 -23.67 -28.25 -13.00
N VAL A 415 -23.87 -27.78 -14.23
CA VAL A 415 -24.73 -26.65 -14.58
C VAL A 415 -26.04 -27.16 -15.18
N LEU A 416 -27.03 -27.42 -14.31
CA LEU A 416 -28.33 -28.00 -14.69
C LEU A 416 -29.31 -27.01 -15.37
N LYS A 417 -28.91 -25.76 -15.61
CA LYS A 417 -29.80 -24.74 -16.17
C LYS A 417 -29.78 -24.76 -17.69
N THR A 418 -30.91 -25.14 -18.29
CA THR A 418 -31.13 -24.98 -19.74
C THR A 418 -31.33 -23.51 -20.10
N LYS A 419 -31.16 -23.19 -21.39
CA LYS A 419 -31.36 -21.85 -21.92
C LYS A 419 -32.79 -21.33 -21.68
N GLU A 420 -33.83 -22.15 -21.88
CA GLU A 420 -35.21 -21.69 -21.65
C GLU A 420 -35.44 -21.37 -20.17
N LYS A 421 -34.97 -22.22 -19.26
CA LYS A 421 -35.07 -21.97 -17.80
C LYS A 421 -34.32 -20.72 -17.37
N TYR A 422 -33.19 -20.43 -18.04
CA TYR A 422 -32.43 -19.21 -17.82
C TYR A 422 -33.23 -17.97 -18.25
N GLU A 423 -33.78 -17.96 -19.46
CA GLU A 423 -34.55 -16.83 -20.00
C GLU A 423 -35.77 -16.50 -19.13
N VAL A 424 -36.57 -17.51 -18.75
CA VAL A 424 -37.69 -17.35 -17.80
C VAL A 424 -37.22 -16.78 -16.45
N SER A 425 -36.07 -17.22 -15.95
CA SER A 425 -35.50 -16.71 -14.70
C SER A 425 -35.06 -15.25 -14.82
N VAL A 426 -34.54 -14.83 -15.97
CA VAL A 426 -34.12 -13.45 -16.23
C VAL A 426 -35.35 -12.53 -16.17
N GLU A 427 -36.43 -12.89 -16.85
CA GLU A 427 -37.68 -12.11 -16.86
C GLU A 427 -38.28 -12.01 -15.46
N THR A 428 -38.36 -13.12 -14.74
CA THR A 428 -38.89 -13.18 -13.37
C THR A 428 -38.08 -12.29 -12.41
N ARG A 429 -36.74 -12.33 -12.51
CA ARG A 429 -35.84 -11.50 -11.67
C ARG A 429 -35.95 -10.01 -12.03
N LYS A 430 -36.08 -9.69 -13.32
CA LYS A 430 -36.25 -8.32 -13.82
C LYS A 430 -37.56 -7.72 -13.33
N ALA A 431 -38.67 -8.46 -13.43
CA ALA A 431 -39.98 -8.03 -12.88
C ALA A 431 -39.93 -7.81 -11.37
N GLY A 432 -39.17 -8.63 -10.64
CA GLY A 432 -38.98 -8.50 -9.19
C GLY A 432 -37.94 -7.47 -8.75
N CYS A 433 -37.33 -6.70 -9.66
CA CYS A 433 -36.21 -5.77 -9.35
C CYS A 433 -35.05 -6.44 -8.60
N LYS A 434 -34.75 -7.71 -8.93
CA LYS A 434 -33.71 -8.55 -8.31
C LYS A 434 -32.48 -8.66 -9.21
N PRO A 435 -31.31 -9.02 -8.64
CA PRO A 435 -30.12 -9.32 -9.44
C PRO A 435 -30.40 -10.43 -10.48
N PRO A 436 -29.76 -10.36 -11.66
CA PRO A 436 -29.91 -11.38 -12.70
C PRO A 436 -29.50 -12.77 -12.18
N PRO A 437 -30.09 -13.85 -12.73
CA PRO A 437 -29.71 -15.21 -12.35
C PRO A 437 -28.28 -15.54 -12.82
N SER A 438 -27.68 -16.61 -12.27
CA SER A 438 -26.45 -17.21 -12.83
C SER A 438 -26.61 -17.49 -14.33
N LEU A 439 -25.52 -17.34 -15.08
CA LEU A 439 -25.47 -17.72 -16.51
C LEU A 439 -25.80 -19.20 -16.70
N TYR A 440 -26.27 -19.53 -17.91
CA TYR A 440 -26.29 -20.89 -18.43
C TYR A 440 -24.98 -21.18 -19.17
N PHE A 441 -24.65 -22.45 -19.35
CA PHE A 441 -23.46 -22.85 -20.10
C PHE A 441 -23.82 -23.18 -21.55
N ASP A 442 -23.17 -22.51 -22.51
CA ASP A 442 -23.28 -22.80 -23.95
C ASP A 442 -22.06 -23.62 -24.38
N GLU A 443 -22.21 -24.94 -24.33
CA GLU A 443 -21.15 -25.92 -24.59
C GLU A 443 -20.56 -25.78 -26.00
N LYS A 444 -21.41 -25.65 -27.02
CA LYS A 444 -20.98 -25.57 -28.42
C LYS A 444 -20.12 -24.34 -28.63
N ARG A 445 -20.63 -23.18 -28.19
CA ARG A 445 -19.91 -21.91 -28.31
C ARG A 445 -18.61 -21.92 -27.51
N PHE A 446 -18.59 -22.54 -26.34
CA PHE A 446 -17.37 -22.71 -25.56
C PHE A 446 -16.31 -23.51 -26.33
N LEU A 447 -16.67 -24.70 -26.84
CA LEU A 447 -15.74 -25.56 -27.57
C LEU A 447 -15.22 -24.89 -28.84
N ASP A 448 -16.10 -24.21 -29.59
CA ASP A 448 -15.73 -23.50 -30.81
C ASP A 448 -14.67 -22.43 -30.53
N ILE A 449 -14.86 -21.63 -29.47
CA ILE A 449 -13.92 -20.55 -29.11
C ILE A 449 -12.64 -21.13 -28.51
N ALA A 450 -12.75 -22.05 -27.55
CA ALA A 450 -11.59 -22.62 -26.87
C ALA A 450 -10.62 -23.30 -27.86
N LYS A 451 -11.14 -24.08 -28.81
CA LYS A 451 -10.33 -24.77 -29.83
C LYS A 451 -9.74 -23.82 -30.87
N SER A 452 -10.49 -22.80 -31.30
CA SER A 452 -10.02 -21.87 -32.33
C SER A 452 -9.01 -20.83 -31.82
N THR A 453 -9.03 -20.52 -30.53
CA THR A 453 -8.25 -19.41 -29.96
C THR A 453 -7.16 -19.84 -28.97
N ASN A 454 -7.22 -21.07 -28.45
CA ASN A 454 -6.33 -21.55 -27.40
C ASN A 454 -6.29 -20.64 -26.15
N LEU A 455 -7.40 -19.95 -25.85
CA LEU A 455 -7.54 -19.08 -24.67
C LEU A 455 -7.73 -19.88 -23.38
N TRP A 456 -8.29 -21.08 -23.47
CA TRP A 456 -8.58 -21.94 -22.33
C TRP A 456 -7.30 -22.61 -21.83
N LYS A 457 -6.75 -22.08 -20.75
CA LYS A 457 -5.52 -22.56 -20.10
C LYS A 457 -5.69 -22.53 -18.59
N GLU A 458 -4.81 -23.22 -17.86
CA GLU A 458 -4.80 -23.24 -16.40
C GLU A 458 -4.87 -21.83 -15.77
N ASP A 459 -4.12 -20.86 -16.32
CA ASP A 459 -4.11 -19.49 -15.83
C ASP A 459 -5.48 -18.79 -15.99
N TYR A 460 -6.24 -19.12 -17.05
CA TYR A 460 -7.59 -18.59 -17.26
C TYR A 460 -8.57 -19.20 -16.24
N ILE A 461 -8.43 -20.51 -15.97
CA ILE A 461 -9.21 -21.23 -14.97
C ILE A 461 -8.93 -20.66 -13.57
N ASP A 462 -7.67 -20.37 -13.25
CA ASP A 462 -7.30 -19.70 -11.99
C ASP A 462 -7.95 -18.34 -11.84
N THR A 463 -7.98 -17.53 -12.89
CA THR A 463 -8.68 -16.25 -12.87
C THR A 463 -10.17 -16.43 -12.60
N LEU A 464 -10.82 -17.43 -13.21
CA LEU A 464 -12.24 -17.73 -12.94
C LEU A 464 -12.48 -18.22 -11.51
N LEU A 465 -11.56 -19.00 -10.95
CA LEU A 465 -11.61 -19.46 -9.56
C LEU A 465 -11.56 -18.29 -8.60
N ILE A 466 -10.58 -17.40 -8.77
CA ILE A 466 -10.42 -16.22 -7.93
C ILE A 466 -11.64 -15.30 -8.09
N PHE A 467 -12.12 -15.10 -9.33
CA PHE A 467 -13.28 -14.26 -9.61
C PHE A 467 -14.53 -14.76 -8.89
N ASN A 468 -14.86 -16.05 -9.04
CA ASN A 468 -16.04 -16.64 -8.40
C ASN A 468 -15.93 -16.57 -6.87
N ALA A 469 -14.76 -16.89 -6.31
CA ALA A 469 -14.53 -16.81 -4.87
C ALA A 469 -14.75 -15.39 -4.32
N LEU A 470 -14.14 -14.38 -4.93
CA LEU A 470 -14.26 -12.99 -4.48
C LEU A 470 -15.66 -12.39 -4.75
N ASN A 471 -16.33 -12.80 -5.83
CA ASN A 471 -17.69 -12.32 -6.12
C ASN A 471 -18.68 -12.87 -5.08
N ASP A 472 -18.58 -14.15 -4.73
CA ASP A 472 -19.39 -14.76 -3.67
C ASP A 472 -19.08 -14.11 -2.31
N GLN A 473 -17.80 -13.88 -1.99
CA GLN A 473 -17.40 -13.21 -0.77
C GLN A 473 -17.84 -11.74 -0.71
N LEU A 474 -17.87 -11.00 -1.82
CA LEU A 474 -18.43 -9.65 -1.88
C LEU A 474 -19.93 -9.66 -1.54
N ILE A 475 -20.67 -10.65 -2.02
CA ILE A 475 -22.09 -10.80 -1.68
C ILE A 475 -22.24 -11.03 -0.18
N LYS A 476 -21.46 -11.95 0.41
CA LYS A 476 -21.44 -12.21 1.86
C LYS A 476 -21.05 -10.95 2.65
N TYR A 477 -20.00 -10.25 2.22
CA TYR A 477 -19.51 -9.04 2.86
C TYR A 477 -20.60 -7.96 2.93
N LYS A 478 -21.35 -7.73 1.85
CA LYS A 478 -22.46 -6.75 1.84
C LYS A 478 -23.57 -7.10 2.84
N ILE A 479 -23.78 -8.38 3.11
CA ILE A 479 -24.78 -8.87 4.08
C ILE A 479 -24.24 -8.69 5.51
N LEU A 480 -23.00 -9.09 5.75
CA LEU A 480 -22.38 -9.06 7.07
C LEU A 480 -22.08 -7.62 7.54
N TYR A 481 -21.68 -6.76 6.61
CA TYR A 481 -21.26 -5.37 6.85
C TYR A 481 -22.06 -4.39 5.98
N PRO A 482 -23.35 -4.19 6.29
CA PRO A 482 -24.17 -3.26 5.54
C PRO A 482 -23.64 -1.83 5.75
N THR A 483 -23.46 -1.09 4.66
CA THR A 483 -23.25 0.36 4.73
C THR A 483 -24.54 1.01 5.22
N THR A 484 -24.63 1.32 6.51
CA THR A 484 -25.67 2.20 7.03
C THR A 484 -25.56 3.54 6.30
N LYS A 485 -26.66 3.98 5.69
CA LYS A 485 -26.82 5.42 5.45
C LYS A 485 -26.93 6.01 6.85
N ASN A 486 -26.00 6.86 7.25
CA ASN A 486 -26.21 7.71 8.41
C ASN A 486 -27.60 8.35 8.21
N LYS A 487 -28.55 7.97 9.07
CA LYS A 487 -29.68 8.85 9.34
C LYS A 487 -29.02 10.16 9.77
N LYS A 488 -29.37 11.25 9.09
CA LYS A 488 -29.09 12.58 9.62
C LYS A 488 -29.93 12.73 10.88
N ASP A 489 -29.48 12.14 11.98
CA ASP A 489 -30.01 12.49 13.28
C ASP A 489 -29.39 13.85 13.60
N GLY A 490 -30.28 14.85 13.74
CA GLY A 490 -29.96 16.24 14.00
C GLY A 490 -29.35 16.45 15.38
N GLY A 491 -28.12 15.96 15.57
CA GLY A 491 -27.28 16.32 16.71
C GLY A 491 -26.63 17.67 16.44
N VAL A 492 -27.10 18.70 17.16
CA VAL A 492 -26.45 20.01 17.20
C VAL A 492 -25.03 19.84 17.73
N THR A 493 -24.03 19.88 16.86
CA THR A 493 -22.65 20.11 17.27
C THR A 493 -22.49 21.56 17.67
N LYS A 494 -22.47 21.84 18.98
CA LYS A 494 -21.92 23.08 19.53
C LYS A 494 -20.42 23.10 19.23
N HIS A 495 -20.06 23.69 18.11
CA HIS A 495 -18.96 24.64 17.93
C HIS A 495 -18.83 24.91 16.43
N GLY A 496 -19.35 26.07 16.04
CA GLY A 496 -19.34 26.52 14.67
C GLY A 496 -17.97 27.00 14.22
N LYS A 497 -17.72 26.82 12.92
CA LYS A 497 -17.42 27.93 12.02
C LYS A 497 -17.76 27.49 10.59
N ASN A 498 -18.92 27.97 10.12
CA ASN A 498 -19.32 27.90 8.73
C ASN A 498 -18.32 28.68 7.87
N ARG A 499 -17.89 28.10 6.74
CA ARG A 499 -17.69 28.88 5.51
C ARG A 499 -18.41 28.19 4.36
N TYR A 500 -19.54 28.79 4.01
CA TYR A 500 -20.30 28.49 2.81
C TYR A 500 -19.48 28.84 1.57
N LYS A 501 -19.66 28.00 0.54
CA LYS A 501 -19.41 28.31 -0.87
C LYS A 501 -20.22 29.55 -1.31
N ASN A 502 -19.66 30.34 -2.22
CA ASN A 502 -20.38 30.76 -3.42
C ASN A 502 -19.40 31.20 -4.51
N ASN A 503 -19.52 30.56 -5.68
CA ASN A 503 -19.17 31.15 -6.97
C ASN A 503 -20.34 32.04 -7.39
N ASP A 504 -20.10 33.29 -7.79
CA ASP A 504 -20.16 33.75 -9.19
C ASP A 504 -20.26 35.29 -9.26
N LYS A 505 -19.37 35.85 -10.10
CA LYS A 505 -19.49 37.02 -11.00
C LYS A 505 -20.52 38.12 -10.67
N ASN A 506 -20.04 39.33 -10.38
CA ASN A 506 -20.00 40.49 -11.30
C ASN A 506 -19.62 41.80 -10.55
N LYS A 507 -18.80 42.61 -11.24
CA LYS A 507 -18.33 44.00 -10.97
C LYS A 507 -19.48 45.00 -10.62
N PRO A 508 -19.26 46.31 -10.30
CA PRO A 508 -18.01 47.13 -10.31
C PRO A 508 -17.77 48.10 -9.12
N VAL A 509 -16.50 48.55 -9.00
CA VAL A 509 -15.98 49.94 -8.82
C VAL A 509 -16.66 50.90 -7.82
N TYR A 510 -15.92 51.42 -6.82
CA TYR A 510 -15.39 52.81 -6.77
C TYR A 510 -14.88 53.20 -5.37
N ARG A 511 -13.76 53.93 -5.41
CA ARG A 511 -13.05 54.71 -4.38
C ARG A 511 -12.17 53.96 -3.39
#